data_AF-A0A5J6N7G3-F1
#
_entry.id   AF-A0A5J6N7G3-F1
#
_cell.length_a   1.000
_cell.length_b   1.000
_cell.length_c   1.000
_cell.angle_alpha   90.00
_cell.angle_beta   90.00
_cell.angle_gamma   90.00
#
_symmetry.space_group_name_H-M   'P 1'
#
loop_
_entity.id
_entity.type
_entity.pdbx_description
1 polymer ?
#
loop_
_entity_poly.entity_id
_entity_poly.type
_entity_poly.pdbx_seq_one_letter_code
_entity_poly.pdbx_strand_id
1 'polypeptide(L)'
;MHSLSVCRTCPRGGAPETGLRERLRALIAGSPIATGLQLLMVECVGSCPRPCAVAFDAPGKWRLRFGGLTPRHAEDVVEALRLYKESESGNLSDAALPYGLRGHVSARSPTFACPKTLPSTGVPTPFSGGVAPSLSPVPK
;
A
#
# COMPACT_ATOMS: atom_id res chain seq x y z
N MET A 1 -12.96 -0.47 -10.42
CA MET A 1 -12.86 -1.68 -9.57
C MET A 1 -11.68 -1.50 -8.64
N HIS A 2 -11.88 -1.73 -7.35
CA HIS A 2 -10.86 -1.50 -6.31
C HIS A 2 -10.34 -2.85 -5.81
N SER A 3 -9.14 -2.89 -5.27
CA SER A 3 -8.60 -4.08 -4.61
C SER A 3 -8.01 -3.77 -3.25
N LEU A 4 -8.18 -4.75 -2.35
CA LEU A 4 -7.53 -4.82 -1.05
C LEU A 4 -6.64 -6.05 -1.05
N SER A 5 -5.33 -5.83 -1.09
CA SER A 5 -4.33 -6.90 -1.00
C SER A 5 -3.86 -7.04 0.44
N VAL A 6 -3.94 -8.24 1.01
CA VAL A 6 -3.52 -8.55 2.38
C VAL A 6 -2.33 -9.51 2.34
N CYS A 7 -1.25 -9.16 3.05
CA CYS A 7 -0.05 -9.98 3.15
C CYS A 7 -0.32 -11.29 3.92
N ARG A 8 -0.06 -12.45 3.30
CA ARG A 8 -0.16 -13.76 3.97
C ARG A 8 1.14 -14.25 4.61
N THR A 9 2.29 -13.66 4.26
CA THR A 9 3.62 -14.07 4.77
C THR A 9 4.12 -13.20 5.93
N CYS A 10 3.28 -12.29 6.43
CA CYS A 10 3.61 -11.39 7.52
C CYS A 10 3.30 -12.04 8.89
N PRO A 11 4.16 -11.84 9.92
CA PRO A 11 5.52 -11.31 9.86
C PRO A 11 6.49 -12.24 9.12
N ARG A 12 7.36 -11.68 8.26
CA ARG A 12 8.34 -12.46 7.52
C ARG A 12 9.41 -12.97 8.49
N GLY A 13 9.62 -14.29 8.54
CA GLY A 13 10.57 -14.93 9.45
C GLY A 13 10.09 -15.08 10.89
N GLY A 14 8.81 -14.78 11.18
CA GLY A 14 8.18 -15.00 12.47
C GLY A 14 6.96 -15.92 12.36
N ALA A 15 6.26 -16.14 13.48
CA ALA A 15 5.01 -16.88 13.47
C ALA A 15 3.93 -16.12 12.68
N PRO A 16 3.22 -16.76 11.73
CA PRO A 16 2.25 -16.07 10.88
C PRO A 16 1.09 -15.51 11.72
N GLU A 17 0.78 -14.22 11.55
CA GLU A 17 -0.33 -13.57 12.27
C GLU A 17 -1.60 -13.63 11.41
N THR A 18 -2.53 -14.54 11.71
CA THR A 18 -3.76 -14.76 10.91
C THR A 18 -4.94 -13.90 11.35
N GLY A 19 -4.94 -13.38 12.58
CA GLY A 19 -6.09 -12.70 13.18
C GLY A 19 -6.60 -11.52 12.36
N LEU A 20 -5.72 -10.67 11.85
CA LEU A 20 -6.11 -9.56 10.97
C LEU A 20 -6.73 -10.06 9.66
N ARG A 21 -6.17 -11.11 9.05
CA ARG A 21 -6.66 -11.66 7.76
C ARG A 21 -8.07 -12.21 7.90
N GLU A 22 -8.31 -12.98 8.95
CA GLU A 22 -9.60 -13.59 9.24
C GLU A 22 -10.66 -12.51 9.54
N ARG A 23 -10.31 -11.52 10.38
CA ARG A 23 -11.20 -10.38 10.66
C ARG A 23 -11.55 -9.58 9.41
N LEU A 24 -10.57 -9.22 8.59
CA LEU A 24 -10.85 -8.50 7.34
C LEU A 24 -11.75 -9.30 6.40
N ARG A 25 -11.52 -10.62 6.29
CA ARG A 25 -12.37 -11.48 5.48
C ARG A 25 -13.82 -11.51 5.99
N ALA A 26 -14.00 -11.63 7.30
CA ALA A 26 -15.33 -11.65 7.93
C ALA A 26 -16.06 -10.30 7.75
N LEU A 27 -15.37 -9.18 8.02
CA LEU A 27 -15.95 -7.84 7.89
C LEU A 27 -16.36 -7.51 6.46
N ILE A 28 -15.60 -7.97 5.46
CA ILE A 28 -15.87 -7.68 4.05
C ILE A 28 -17.00 -8.57 3.51
N ALA A 29 -17.03 -9.86 3.87
CA ALA A 29 -17.99 -10.82 3.29
C ALA A 29 -19.47 -10.43 3.49
N GLY A 30 -19.79 -9.71 4.58
CA GLY A 30 -21.15 -9.24 4.88
C GLY A 30 -21.39 -7.74 4.63
N SER A 31 -20.42 -7.02 4.08
CA SER A 31 -20.49 -5.56 3.98
C SER A 31 -20.77 -5.07 2.56
N PRO A 32 -21.53 -3.97 2.38
CA PRO A 32 -21.71 -3.33 1.08
C PRO A 32 -20.39 -2.97 0.39
N ILE A 33 -19.30 -2.84 1.15
CA ILE A 33 -17.97 -2.51 0.63
C ILE A 33 -17.43 -3.57 -0.35
N ALA A 34 -17.88 -4.83 -0.24
CA ALA A 34 -17.51 -5.93 -1.14
C ALA A 34 -17.91 -5.66 -2.59
N THR A 35 -18.97 -4.88 -2.81
CA THR A 35 -19.42 -4.51 -4.16
C THR A 35 -18.32 -3.70 -4.87
N GLY A 36 -17.82 -4.23 -5.99
CA GLY A 36 -16.76 -3.60 -6.78
C GLY A 36 -15.36 -3.66 -6.14
N LEU A 37 -15.18 -4.49 -5.10
CA LEU A 37 -13.91 -4.72 -4.41
C LEU A 37 -13.40 -6.15 -4.66
N GLN A 38 -12.12 -6.30 -4.97
CA GLN A 38 -11.43 -7.59 -4.87
C GLN A 38 -10.62 -7.66 -3.57
N LEU A 39 -10.94 -8.64 -2.72
CA LEU A 39 -10.11 -8.99 -1.58
C LEU A 39 -9.09 -10.06 -2.01
N LEU A 40 -7.81 -9.72 -2.00
CA LEU A 40 -6.71 -10.56 -2.49
C LEU A 40 -5.80 -10.95 -1.32
N MET A 41 -5.62 -12.24 -1.09
CA MET A 41 -4.62 -12.76 -0.16
C MET A 41 -3.33 -13.01 -0.94
N VAL A 42 -2.40 -12.06 -0.88
CA VAL A 42 -1.17 -12.09 -1.68
C VAL A 42 0.03 -12.51 -0.84
N GLU A 43 1.07 -13.02 -1.48
CA GLU A 43 2.30 -13.43 -0.79
C GLU A 43 2.96 -12.27 -0.06
N CYS A 44 3.15 -11.12 -0.71
CA CYS A 44 3.81 -9.97 -0.12
C CYS A 44 3.27 -8.64 -0.68
N VAL A 45 3.22 -7.62 0.18
CA VAL A 45 2.94 -6.22 -0.20
C VAL A 45 4.15 -5.28 0.05
N GLY A 46 5.25 -5.82 0.59
CA GLY A 46 6.52 -5.12 0.73
C GLY A 46 6.59 -4.07 1.83
N SER A 47 5.83 -4.23 2.92
CA SER A 47 5.83 -3.29 4.06
C SER A 47 6.67 -3.76 5.27
N CYS A 48 7.53 -4.77 5.08
CA CYS A 48 8.51 -5.15 6.11
C CYS A 48 9.50 -3.98 6.34
N PRO A 49 9.95 -3.74 7.58
CA PRO A 49 9.86 -4.61 8.77
C PRO A 49 8.63 -4.39 9.66
N ARG A 50 7.56 -3.72 9.17
CA ARG A 50 6.34 -3.44 9.97
C ARG A 50 5.18 -4.39 9.58
N PRO A 51 5.08 -5.61 10.14
CA PRO A 51 3.94 -6.50 9.97
C PRO A 51 2.78 -6.14 10.92
N CYS A 52 1.53 -6.54 10.65
CA CYS A 52 0.97 -7.00 9.37
C CYS A 52 0.74 -5.84 8.40
N ALA A 53 0.42 -6.16 7.14
CA ALA A 53 0.37 -5.16 6.07
C ALA A 53 -0.73 -5.43 5.04
N VAL A 54 -1.30 -4.33 4.54
CA VAL A 54 -2.31 -4.32 3.48
C VAL A 54 -2.00 -3.24 2.44
N ALA A 55 -2.56 -3.39 1.24
CA ALA A 55 -2.47 -2.39 0.19
C ALA A 55 -3.83 -2.15 -0.47
N PHE A 56 -4.14 -0.89 -0.73
CA PHE A 56 -5.30 -0.47 -1.52
C PHE A 56 -4.84 -0.09 -2.92
N ASP A 57 -5.59 -0.51 -3.92
CA ASP A 57 -5.33 -0.16 -5.31
C ASP A 57 -6.63 0.06 -6.09
N ALA A 58 -6.57 0.96 -7.07
CA ALA A 58 -7.56 1.14 -8.10
C ALA A 58 -6.94 1.88 -9.29
N PRO A 59 -7.43 1.63 -10.53
CA PRO A 59 -7.03 2.42 -11.69
C PRO A 59 -7.26 3.92 -11.45
N GLY A 60 -6.30 4.75 -11.85
CA GLY A 60 -6.39 6.22 -11.69
C GLY A 60 -6.14 6.73 -10.27
N LYS A 61 -5.90 5.83 -9.30
CA LYS A 61 -5.66 6.18 -7.90
C LYS A 61 -4.24 5.85 -7.46
N TRP A 62 -3.78 6.54 -6.42
CA TRP A 62 -2.55 6.18 -5.72
C TRP A 62 -2.72 4.82 -5.04
N ARG A 63 -1.72 3.94 -5.15
CA ARG A 63 -1.66 2.74 -4.33
C ARG A 63 -1.18 3.12 -2.93
N LEU A 64 -2.00 2.84 -1.93
CA LEU A 64 -1.67 3.07 -0.52
C LEU A 64 -1.25 1.76 0.11
N ARG A 65 -0.08 1.74 0.76
CA ARG A 65 0.36 0.60 1.57
C ARG A 65 0.37 0.98 3.03
N PHE A 66 -0.10 0.05 3.86
CA PHE A 66 -0.11 0.17 5.31
C PHE A 66 0.73 -0.93 5.92
N GLY A 67 1.41 -0.62 7.02
CA GLY A 67 2.21 -1.56 7.80
C GLY A 67 2.05 -1.36 9.29
N GLY A 68 2.54 -2.31 10.08
CA GLY A 68 2.46 -2.28 11.54
C GLY A 68 1.04 -2.57 12.05
N LEU A 69 0.25 -3.30 11.27
CA LEU A 69 -1.14 -3.56 11.59
C LEU A 69 -1.26 -4.74 12.55
N THR A 70 -2.33 -4.72 13.34
CA THR A 70 -2.72 -5.79 14.26
C THR A 70 -4.21 -6.05 14.06
N PRO A 71 -4.77 -7.16 14.58
CA PRO A 71 -6.19 -7.48 14.40
C PRO A 71 -7.16 -6.35 14.79
N ARG A 72 -6.78 -5.47 15.73
CA ARG A 72 -7.61 -4.35 16.21
C ARG A 72 -7.83 -3.23 15.18
N HIS A 73 -7.04 -3.21 14.11
CA HIS A 73 -7.16 -2.19 13.06
C HIS A 73 -8.08 -2.65 11.91
N ALA A 74 -8.74 -3.81 12.02
CA ALA A 74 -9.51 -4.38 10.93
C ALA A 74 -10.69 -3.47 10.52
N GLU A 75 -11.40 -2.92 11.50
CA GLU A 75 -12.49 -1.97 11.30
C GLU A 75 -12.00 -0.67 10.67
N ASP A 76 -10.88 -0.12 11.18
CA ASP A 76 -10.25 1.08 10.61
C ASP A 76 -9.81 0.88 9.16
N VAL A 77 -9.31 -0.32 8.81
CA VAL A 77 -8.92 -0.65 7.43
C VAL A 77 -10.13 -0.66 6.50
N VAL A 78 -11.26 -1.20 6.94
CA VAL A 78 -12.50 -1.20 6.15
C VAL A 78 -13.02 0.23 5.96
N GLU A 79 -12.97 1.06 7.01
CA GLU A 79 -13.39 2.46 6.91
C GLU A 79 -12.45 3.28 6.00
N ALA A 80 -11.13 3.10 6.15
CA ALA A 80 -10.16 3.73 5.25
C ALA A 80 -10.34 3.29 3.79
N LEU A 81 -10.71 2.03 3.56
CA LEU A 81 -11.01 1.53 2.23
C LEU A 81 -12.27 2.19 1.65
N ARG A 82 -13.28 2.48 2.48
CA ARG A 82 -14.47 3.22 2.05
C ARG A 82 -14.10 4.62 1.58
N LEU A 83 -13.36 5.37 2.39
CA LEU A 83 -12.84 6.69 2.03
C LEU A 83 -11.97 6.64 0.77
N TYR A 84 -11.17 5.59 0.61
CA TYR A 84 -10.38 5.37 -0.60
C TYR A 84 -11.26 5.14 -1.84
N LYS A 85 -12.37 4.40 -1.72
CA LYS A 85 -13.32 4.20 -2.82
C LYS A 85 -13.95 5.52 -3.26
N GLU A 86 -14.30 6.38 -2.32
CA GLU A 86 -14.93 7.70 -2.53
C GLU A 86 -13.93 8.76 -3.05
N SER A 87 -12.64 8.66 -2.71
CA SER A 87 -11.61 9.62 -3.15
C SER A 87 -11.30 9.53 -4.64
N GLU A 88 -11.31 10.64 -5.37
CA GLU A 88 -10.96 10.66 -6.79
C GLU A 88 -9.50 10.25 -7.06
N SER A 89 -8.55 10.77 -6.25
CA SER A 89 -7.13 10.48 -6.42
C SER A 89 -6.64 9.26 -5.64
N GLY A 90 -7.35 8.85 -4.59
CA GLY A 90 -6.90 7.83 -3.64
C GLY A 90 -5.69 8.22 -2.79
N ASN A 91 -5.20 9.47 -2.88
CA ASN A 91 -4.17 9.97 -1.99
C ASN A 91 -4.80 10.48 -0.68
N LEU A 92 -5.03 9.58 0.26
CA LEU A 92 -5.56 9.94 1.57
C LEU A 92 -4.48 10.60 2.43
N SER A 93 -4.78 11.80 2.93
CA SER A 93 -3.98 12.47 3.95
C SER A 93 -4.09 11.71 5.28
N ASP A 94 -3.11 11.90 6.16
CA ASP A 94 -3.12 11.23 7.47
C ASP A 94 -4.32 11.68 8.32
N ALA A 95 -4.74 12.95 8.21
CA ALA A 95 -5.92 13.47 8.89
C ALA A 95 -7.24 12.83 8.41
N ALA A 96 -7.31 12.45 7.12
CA ALA A 96 -8.49 11.79 6.55
C ALA A 96 -8.59 10.32 6.98
N LEU A 97 -7.51 9.70 7.46
CA LEU A 97 -7.54 8.32 7.91
C LEU A 97 -8.20 8.19 9.29
N PRO A 98 -8.86 7.04 9.56
CA PRO A 98 -9.32 6.67 10.89
C PRO A 98 -8.16 6.70 11.89
N TYR A 99 -8.48 7.04 13.15
CA TYR A 99 -7.48 7.30 14.18
C TYR A 99 -6.45 6.16 14.33
N GLY A 100 -6.91 4.90 14.33
CA GLY A 100 -6.03 3.73 14.47
C GLY A 100 -5.15 3.43 13.26
N LEU A 101 -5.32 4.13 12.13
CA LEU A 101 -4.48 4.00 10.93
C LEU A 101 -3.56 5.20 10.68
N ARG A 102 -3.66 6.26 11.48
CA ARG A 102 -2.75 7.40 11.37
C ARG A 102 -1.32 6.96 11.67
N GLY A 103 -0.36 7.36 10.83
CA GLY A 103 1.04 6.91 10.92
C GLY A 103 1.31 5.47 10.42
N HIS A 104 0.28 4.71 10.02
CA HIS A 104 0.44 3.36 9.49
C HIS A 104 0.68 3.30 7.97
N VAL A 105 0.55 4.41 7.25
CA VAL A 105 0.88 4.49 5.82
C VAL A 105 2.39 4.29 5.65
N SER A 106 2.78 3.18 5.02
CA SER A 106 4.20 2.84 4.78
C SER A 106 4.70 3.32 3.44
N ALA A 107 3.83 3.44 2.44
CA ALA A 107 4.18 4.03 1.15
C ALA A 107 2.94 4.48 0.38
N ARG A 108 3.16 5.47 -0.48
CA ARG A 108 2.23 5.90 -1.53
C ARG A 108 2.97 5.75 -2.85
N SER A 109 2.44 4.94 -3.76
CA SER A 109 3.04 4.73 -5.08
C SER A 109 2.03 5.03 -6.18
N PRO A 110 2.44 5.69 -7.28
CA PRO A 110 1.56 5.87 -8.42
C PRO A 110 1.24 4.49 -9.03
N THR A 111 0.05 4.38 -9.62
CA THR A 111 -0.33 3.22 -10.44
C THR A 111 -0.08 3.58 -11.90
N PHE A 112 0.07 2.58 -12.76
CA PHE A 112 0.34 2.83 -14.19
C PHE A 112 -0.77 3.64 -14.86
N ALA A 113 -2.02 3.48 -14.39
CA ALA A 113 -3.18 4.26 -14.82
C ALA A 113 -3.33 5.62 -14.11
N CYS A 114 -2.45 5.94 -13.16
CA CYS A 114 -2.38 7.24 -12.49
C CYS A 114 -0.97 7.83 -12.69
N PRO A 115 -0.68 8.42 -13.86
CA PRO A 115 0.62 9.02 -14.16
C PRO A 115 0.85 10.36 -13.43
N LYS A 116 0.25 10.58 -12.25
CA LYS A 116 0.46 11.80 -11.46
C LYS A 116 1.91 11.80 -10.93
N THR A 117 2.82 12.29 -11.76
CA THR A 117 4.10 12.84 -11.33
C THR A 117 3.82 13.91 -10.30
N LEU A 118 4.58 13.91 -9.20
CA LEU A 118 4.66 15.09 -8.34
C LEU A 118 5.02 16.28 -9.25
N PRO A 119 4.47 17.49 -9.01
CA PRO A 119 4.83 18.66 -9.81
C PRO A 119 6.35 18.78 -9.86
N SER A 120 6.91 18.68 -11.05
CA SER A 120 8.36 18.62 -11.30
C SER A 120 9.02 19.99 -11.18
N THR A 121 8.59 20.83 -10.26
CA THR A 121 9.25 22.11 -10.01
C THR A 121 10.56 21.83 -9.26
N GLY A 122 11.63 21.58 -10.01
CA GLY A 122 13.01 21.66 -9.51
C GLY A 122 13.81 20.36 -9.43
N VAL A 123 13.45 19.27 -10.13
CA VAL A 123 14.38 18.12 -10.27
C VAL A 123 15.25 18.34 -11.50
N PRO A 124 16.55 18.69 -11.38
CA PRO A 124 17.45 18.67 -12.53
C PRO A 124 17.53 17.23 -13.07
N THR A 125 17.33 17.09 -14.38
CA THR A 125 17.48 15.82 -15.11
C THR A 125 18.85 15.20 -14.81
N PRO A 126 18.93 13.99 -14.19
CA PRO A 126 20.23 13.40 -13.83
C PRO A 126 20.98 12.77 -15.01
N PHE A 127 20.44 12.85 -16.24
CA PHE A 127 20.98 12.14 -17.41
C PHE A 127 21.28 13.04 -18.62
N SER A 128 21.67 14.29 -18.39
CA SER A 128 22.34 15.08 -19.44
C SER A 128 23.81 15.26 -19.07
N GLY A 129 24.67 14.32 -19.48
CA GLY A 129 26.10 14.61 -19.68
C GLY A 129 27.15 13.95 -18.79
N GLY A 130 26.93 12.76 -18.23
CA GLY A 130 27.99 12.00 -17.54
C GLY A 130 28.61 10.93 -18.42
N VAL A 131 29.85 11.11 -18.88
CA VAL A 131 30.68 10.01 -19.43
C VAL A 131 30.81 8.93 -18.36
N ALA A 132 30.53 7.68 -18.71
CA ALA A 132 30.71 6.54 -17.82
C ALA A 132 32.17 6.52 -17.32
N PRO A 133 32.43 6.47 -16.00
CA PRO A 133 33.79 6.31 -15.52
C PRO A 133 34.32 4.97 -15.99
N SER A 134 35.48 5.00 -16.65
CA SER A 134 36.23 3.81 -17.04
C SER A 134 36.48 2.94 -15.81
N LEU A 135 35.76 1.83 -15.69
CA LEU A 135 35.97 0.85 -14.64
C LEU A 135 37.30 0.15 -14.93
N SER A 136 38.32 0.41 -14.11
CA SER A 136 39.51 -0.44 -14.07
C SER A 136 39.11 -1.85 -13.61
N PRO A 137 39.68 -2.91 -14.22
CA PRO A 137 39.30 -4.28 -13.88
C PRO A 137 39.64 -4.60 -12.43
N VAL A 138 38.68 -5.22 -11.74
CA VAL A 138 38.86 -5.82 -10.41
C VAL A 138 39.81 -7.02 -10.56
N PRO A 139 40.92 -7.10 -9.81
CA PRO A 139 41.80 -8.27 -9.86
C PRO A 139 41.08 -9.51 -9.32
N LYS A 140 41.36 -10.66 -9.95
CA LYS A 140 40.78 -11.99 -9.64
C LYS A 140 41.02 -12.44 -8.21
#